data_AF-A0A7V4N038-F1
#
_entry.id   AF-A0A7V4N038-F1
#
_cell.length_a   1.000
_cell.length_b   1.000
_cell.length_c   1.000
_cell.angle_alpha   90.00
_cell.angle_beta   90.00
_cell.angle_gamma   90.00
#
_symmetry.space_group_name_H-M   'P 1'
#
loop_
_entity.id
_entity.type
_entity.pdbx_description
1 polymer ?
#
loop_
_entity_poly.entity_id
_entity_poly.type
_entity_poly.pdbx_seq_one_letter_code
_entity_poly.pdbx_strand_id
1 'polypeptide(L)'
;MAAKALDKARFAVTTWGMAQLMRIQAWRYSEVREWLARENLVAQVKIRDGSQGRWYVFHKGKVTSRRGLHPKPDVVMTFQDAAVAARILRPKRDQLEFLSAAKTFQLEVTGTDHLITWFTTTLTKMLSAGNRYGVKMKDGTIRYTNNTNGGPVFVYVKDGKIVRITPMEFDKSDARPWTIRARGKEFSPPHKTTVSPHTLAWKSLIYSPDRLLYPLKRVDFDPHGERNPQNRGISGYERITWEEALDIVADEIKRVKREYGPGAIMNGSGSHQNWGAIGYWLSARIRFFNSIGWTPIVHNPDSWEGWYWGAVHHWGQSTRLGGGETFSTVEDCLKNAEMIVFWSSDPEATAGVYGAQEGTIRRRWLKELGIPLVHIDPYFNHTAAWLGGKWLAPRPGTDSALVLAIAYVWITENLYDKKYVFERTVGFDKWKAYVLGESDGVPKTPEWQEVETGVPAKDVRALAREWGTKRTYLAPGGYVGFGGACRTATGTDWARGMVYLMAMQGLGKPGVNLGCLQQGTPLDTRFYFPGYAEGGMSGDLDATGLSLHMYQRMP
;
A
#
# COMPACT_ATOMS: atom_id res chain seq x y z
N MET A 1 29.78 36.69 -19.59
CA MET A 1 30.84 36.61 -18.55
C MET A 1 30.34 36.97 -17.15
N ALA A 2 29.52 38.02 -16.98
CA ALA A 2 29.01 38.43 -15.66
C ALA A 2 28.21 37.35 -14.90
N ALA A 3 27.35 36.58 -15.57
CA ALA A 3 26.59 35.49 -14.95
C ALA A 3 27.49 34.38 -14.37
N LYS A 4 28.50 33.94 -15.13
CA LYS A 4 29.49 32.96 -14.66
C LYS A 4 30.28 33.47 -13.45
N ALA A 5 30.63 34.76 -13.41
CA ALA A 5 31.33 35.36 -12.27
C ALA A 5 30.44 35.39 -11.01
N LEU A 6 29.16 35.72 -11.17
CA LEU A 6 28.16 35.72 -10.11
C LEU A 6 27.95 34.31 -9.53
N ASP A 7 27.86 33.28 -10.37
CA ASP A 7 27.67 31.90 -9.92
C ASP A 7 28.92 31.37 -9.18
N LYS A 8 30.12 31.72 -9.64
CA LYS A 8 31.36 31.41 -8.90
C LYS A 8 31.37 32.07 -7.53
N ALA A 9 31.02 33.36 -7.44
CA ALA A 9 30.92 34.07 -6.16
C ALA A 9 29.87 33.43 -5.24
N ARG A 10 28.68 33.09 -5.77
CA ARG A 10 27.61 32.40 -5.02
C ARG A 10 28.07 31.07 -4.46
N PHE A 11 28.76 30.24 -5.24
CA PHE A 11 29.31 28.97 -4.76
C PHE A 11 30.30 29.16 -3.61
N ALA A 12 31.25 30.10 -3.77
CA ALA A 12 32.25 30.39 -2.75
C ALA A 12 31.62 30.90 -1.43
N VAL A 13 30.63 31.79 -1.52
CA VAL A 13 29.88 32.31 -0.36
C VAL A 13 29.05 31.20 0.29
N THR A 14 28.35 30.40 -0.50
CA THR A 14 27.47 29.33 0.00
C THR A 14 28.26 28.27 0.75
N THR A 15 29.35 27.78 0.16
CA THR A 15 30.23 26.79 0.81
C THR A 15 30.89 27.36 2.07
N TRP A 16 31.28 28.63 2.09
CA TRP A 16 31.74 29.26 3.33
C TRP A 16 30.63 29.33 4.39
N GLY A 17 29.42 29.73 3.97
CA GLY A 17 28.23 29.84 4.81
C GLY A 17 27.82 28.50 5.42
N MET A 18 28.00 27.38 4.72
CA MET A 18 27.76 26.02 5.25
C MET A 18 28.53 25.78 6.55
N ALA A 19 29.82 26.15 6.60
CA ALA A 19 30.63 25.98 7.81
C ALA A 19 30.13 26.86 8.97
N GLN A 20 29.69 28.09 8.68
CA GLN A 20 29.13 28.96 9.71
C GLN A 20 27.78 28.45 10.21
N LEU A 21 26.91 27.99 9.30
CA LEU A 21 25.64 27.37 9.66
C LEU A 21 25.87 26.15 10.55
N MET A 22 26.83 25.28 10.23
CA MET A 22 27.17 24.13 11.09
C MET A 22 27.57 24.55 12.50
N ARG A 23 28.40 25.58 12.63
CA ARG A 23 28.81 26.11 13.94
C ARG A 23 27.65 26.73 14.71
N ILE A 24 26.82 27.52 14.05
CA ILE A 24 25.65 28.17 14.66
C ILE A 24 24.65 27.10 15.13
N GLN A 25 24.37 26.09 14.29
CA GLN A 25 23.48 25.00 14.63
C GLN A 25 24.03 24.15 15.79
N ALA A 26 25.33 23.82 15.78
CA ALA A 26 25.98 23.10 16.87
C ALA A 26 26.04 23.91 18.16
N TRP A 27 26.14 25.24 18.09
CA TRP A 27 26.05 26.10 19.25
C TRP A 27 24.64 26.08 19.84
N ARG A 28 23.61 26.23 18.99
CA ARG A 28 22.21 26.35 19.36
C ARG A 28 21.54 25.04 19.79
N TYR A 29 21.95 23.91 19.22
CA TYR A 29 21.30 22.61 19.44
C TYR A 29 22.32 21.54 19.84
N SER A 30 22.17 20.96 21.04
CA SER A 30 23.06 19.93 21.57
C SER A 30 23.11 18.68 20.68
N GLU A 31 21.96 18.28 20.12
CA GLU A 31 21.85 17.14 19.20
C GLU A 31 22.75 17.28 17.96
N VAL A 32 22.94 18.51 17.47
CA VAL A 32 23.82 18.78 16.33
C VAL A 32 25.28 18.68 16.75
N ARG A 33 25.62 19.22 17.92
CA ARG A 33 26.98 19.14 18.49
C ARG A 33 27.39 17.69 18.76
N GLU A 34 26.52 16.89 19.35
CA GLU A 34 26.75 15.46 19.58
C GLU A 34 26.89 14.71 18.26
N TRP A 35 26.04 15.00 17.27
CA TRP A 35 26.14 14.40 15.94
C TRP A 35 27.49 14.71 15.25
N LEU A 36 27.91 15.98 15.29
CA LEU A 36 29.20 16.41 14.71
C LEU A 36 30.40 15.80 15.44
N ALA A 37 30.25 15.38 16.69
CA ALA A 37 31.32 14.75 17.47
C ALA A 37 31.52 13.26 17.15
N ARG A 38 30.60 12.63 16.41
CA ARG A 38 30.67 11.20 16.08
C ARG A 38 31.81 10.87 15.13
N GLU A 39 32.19 11.80 14.27
CA GLU A 39 33.18 11.56 13.22
C GLU A 39 34.33 12.57 13.25
N ASN A 40 35.50 12.11 12.84
CA ASN A 40 36.67 12.94 12.60
C ASN A 40 37.12 12.73 11.15
N LEU A 41 36.85 13.70 10.28
CA LEU A 41 37.08 13.57 8.84
C LEU A 41 37.28 14.92 8.14
N VAL A 42 37.80 14.86 6.93
CA VAL A 42 37.92 15.96 5.97
C VAL A 42 36.90 15.76 4.84
N ALA A 43 35.87 16.60 4.82
CA ALA A 43 34.92 16.65 3.71
C ALA A 43 35.33 17.71 2.69
N GLN A 44 35.06 17.50 1.42
CA GLN A 44 35.32 18.46 0.37
C GLN A 44 34.07 18.69 -0.48
N VAL A 45 33.79 19.96 -0.77
CA VAL A 45 32.78 20.35 -1.76
C VAL A 45 33.50 21.08 -2.90
N LYS A 46 33.37 20.60 -4.14
CA LYS A 46 34.09 21.15 -5.30
C LYS A 46 33.25 21.22 -6.57
N ILE A 47 33.74 22.00 -7.53
CA ILE A 47 33.32 21.91 -8.93
C ILE A 47 34.15 20.84 -9.65
N ARG A 48 33.53 20.12 -10.60
CA ARG A 48 34.12 18.99 -11.31
C ARG A 48 35.44 19.31 -11.99
N ASP A 49 35.52 20.49 -12.63
CA ASP A 49 36.73 20.99 -13.29
C ASP A 49 37.86 21.41 -12.33
N GLY A 50 37.64 21.32 -11.01
CA GLY A 50 38.62 21.70 -9.98
C GLY A 50 38.83 23.21 -9.83
N SER A 51 38.10 24.04 -10.58
CA SER A 51 38.28 25.50 -10.58
C SER A 51 37.93 26.15 -9.23
N GLN A 52 37.08 25.51 -8.43
CA GLN A 52 36.70 25.95 -7.10
C GLN A 52 36.42 24.77 -6.17
N GLY A 53 36.72 24.99 -4.90
CA GLY A 53 36.30 24.09 -3.84
C GLY A 53 36.51 24.70 -2.47
N ARG A 54 35.96 24.03 -1.47
CA ARG A 54 36.18 24.26 -0.05
C ARG A 54 36.16 22.92 0.65
N TRP A 55 37.09 22.74 1.57
CA TRP A 55 37.14 21.57 2.44
C TRP A 55 36.85 21.96 3.88
N TYR A 56 36.34 20.99 4.62
CA TYR A 56 35.83 21.11 5.98
C TYR A 56 36.49 20.04 6.83
N VAL A 57 37.06 20.42 7.97
CA VAL A 57 37.59 19.48 8.96
C VAL A 57 36.61 19.39 10.10
N PHE A 58 36.15 18.17 10.35
CA PHE A 58 35.37 17.79 11.51
C PHE A 58 36.32 17.12 12.49
N HIS A 59 36.40 17.66 13.70
CA HIS A 59 37.21 17.06 14.75
C HIS A 59 36.60 17.34 16.12
N LYS A 60 36.25 16.28 16.86
CA LYS A 60 35.66 16.37 18.21
C LYS A 60 34.50 17.39 18.29
N GLY A 61 33.61 17.36 17.30
CA GLY A 61 32.43 18.23 17.24
C GLY A 61 32.69 19.66 16.75
N LYS A 62 33.94 20.03 16.46
CA LYS A 62 34.31 21.33 15.88
C LYS A 62 34.41 21.24 14.37
N VAL A 63 33.98 22.30 13.69
CA VAL A 63 34.05 22.43 12.22
C VAL A 63 34.94 23.61 11.85
N THR A 64 35.96 23.34 11.03
CA THR A 64 36.75 24.38 10.35
C THR A 64 36.67 24.22 8.85
N SER A 65 36.87 25.28 8.08
CA SER A 65 36.88 25.18 6.62
C SER A 65 37.92 26.09 5.99
N ARG A 66 38.49 25.67 4.86
CA ARG A 66 39.43 26.47 4.07
C ARG A 66 39.06 26.39 2.58
N ARG A 67 39.27 27.50 1.88
CA ARG A 67 39.09 27.58 0.43
C ARG A 67 40.18 26.76 -0.27
N GLY A 68 39.84 26.17 -1.41
CA GLY A 68 40.75 25.34 -2.21
C GLY A 68 40.38 23.87 -2.15
N LEU A 69 41.28 23.03 -2.66
CA LEU A 69 41.12 21.58 -2.67
C LEU A 69 42.09 20.95 -1.65
N HIS A 70 41.59 20.02 -0.86
CA HIS A 70 42.39 19.20 0.03
C HIS A 70 43.02 18.05 -0.78
N PRO A 71 44.30 17.70 -0.54
CA PRO A 71 44.97 16.63 -1.28
C PRO A 71 44.41 15.23 -0.98
N LYS A 72 43.85 15.02 0.23
CA LYS A 72 43.32 13.73 0.70
C LYS A 72 42.02 13.92 1.49
N PRO A 73 40.89 14.23 0.84
CA PRO A 73 39.59 14.29 1.51
C PRO A 73 39.04 12.88 1.73
N ASP A 74 38.34 12.66 2.84
CA ASP A 74 37.69 11.38 3.17
C ASP A 74 36.33 11.24 2.45
N VAL A 75 35.67 12.37 2.18
CA VAL A 75 34.41 12.44 1.40
C VAL A 75 34.41 13.66 0.49
N VAL A 76 33.95 13.50 -0.76
CA VAL A 76 33.94 14.56 -1.77
C VAL A 76 32.57 14.68 -2.42
N MET A 77 31.94 15.84 -2.26
CA MET A 77 30.75 16.25 -2.99
C MET A 77 31.15 17.11 -4.20
N THR A 78 30.90 16.60 -5.40
CA THR A 78 31.27 17.25 -6.66
C THR A 78 30.03 17.73 -7.40
N PHE A 79 30.02 19.00 -7.79
CA PHE A 79 29.00 19.58 -8.67
C PHE A 79 29.54 19.72 -10.09
N GLN A 80 28.70 19.55 -11.11
CA GLN A 80 29.07 19.75 -12.51
C GLN A 80 29.67 21.13 -12.75
N ASP A 81 28.99 22.18 -12.28
CA ASP A 81 29.44 23.56 -12.37
C ASP A 81 28.90 24.42 -11.19
N ALA A 82 29.36 25.68 -11.13
CA ALA A 82 28.97 26.60 -10.07
C ALA A 82 27.49 27.01 -10.12
N ALA A 83 26.85 26.98 -11.29
CA ALA A 83 25.44 27.34 -11.45
C ALA A 83 24.55 26.23 -10.86
N VAL A 84 24.86 24.97 -11.15
CA VAL A 84 24.24 23.79 -10.54
C VAL A 84 24.37 23.86 -9.01
N ALA A 85 25.58 24.12 -8.51
CA ALA A 85 25.81 24.21 -7.07
C ALA A 85 25.03 25.36 -6.41
N ALA A 86 25.00 26.54 -7.03
CA ALA A 86 24.26 27.70 -6.53
C ALA A 86 22.73 27.48 -6.51
N ARG A 87 22.21 26.73 -7.50
CA ARG A 87 20.79 26.36 -7.57
C ARG A 87 20.40 25.36 -6.46
N ILE A 88 21.26 24.38 -6.19
CA ILE A 88 20.94 23.25 -5.31
C ILE A 88 21.24 23.53 -3.82
N LEU A 89 22.29 24.30 -3.52
CA LEU A 89 22.72 24.57 -2.14
C LEU A 89 21.98 25.75 -1.48
N ARG A 90 20.94 26.29 -2.13
CA ARG A 90 20.12 27.38 -1.56
C ARG A 90 19.36 26.91 -0.30
N PRO A 91 19.17 27.77 0.72
CA PRO A 91 18.49 27.37 1.97
C PRO A 91 17.07 26.82 1.80
N LYS A 92 16.28 27.37 0.87
CA LYS A 92 14.97 26.84 0.46
C LYS A 92 15.11 26.09 -0.86
N ARG A 93 15.88 25.01 -0.86
CA ARG A 93 16.09 24.21 -2.07
C ARG A 93 14.81 23.51 -2.49
N ASP A 94 14.61 23.41 -3.79
CA ASP A 94 13.64 22.48 -4.36
C ASP A 94 14.22 21.06 -4.28
N GLN A 95 13.48 20.16 -3.63
CA GLN A 95 13.93 18.78 -3.45
C GLN A 95 13.89 17.99 -4.77
N LEU A 96 12.97 18.31 -5.68
CA LEU A 96 12.90 17.73 -7.02
C LEU A 96 14.13 18.12 -7.83
N GLU A 97 14.57 19.37 -7.77
CA GLU A 97 15.81 19.82 -8.41
C GLU A 97 17.05 19.12 -7.85
N PHE A 98 17.14 18.96 -6.52
CA PHE A 98 18.23 18.22 -5.89
C PHE A 98 18.29 16.77 -6.38
N LEU A 99 17.13 16.08 -6.40
CA LEU A 99 17.03 14.70 -6.86
C LEU A 99 17.33 14.57 -8.35
N SER A 100 16.82 15.49 -9.18
CA SER A 100 17.08 15.54 -10.62
C SER A 100 18.58 15.68 -10.91
N ALA A 101 19.26 16.59 -10.21
CA ALA A 101 20.70 16.80 -10.37
C ALA A 101 21.53 15.58 -9.94
N ALA A 102 21.13 14.88 -8.87
CA ALA A 102 21.77 13.63 -8.46
C ALA A 102 21.56 12.52 -9.52
N LYS A 103 20.33 12.36 -10.02
CA LYS A 103 20.00 11.35 -11.06
C LYS A 103 20.66 11.61 -12.41
N THR A 104 20.92 12.87 -12.75
CA THR A 104 21.58 13.28 -14.00
C THR A 104 23.09 13.47 -13.84
N PHE A 105 23.66 12.98 -12.73
CA PHE A 105 25.10 13.03 -12.44
C PHE A 105 25.69 14.45 -12.44
N GLN A 106 24.85 15.47 -12.18
CA GLN A 106 25.30 16.85 -11.98
C GLN A 106 25.77 17.09 -10.53
N LEU A 107 25.41 16.18 -9.63
CA LEU A 107 25.86 16.11 -8.25
C LEU A 107 26.29 14.68 -7.95
N GLU A 108 27.53 14.50 -7.53
CA GLU A 108 28.11 13.22 -7.13
C GLU A 108 28.72 13.33 -5.74
N VAL A 109 28.65 12.25 -4.96
CA VAL A 109 29.34 12.16 -3.65
C VAL A 109 30.16 10.88 -3.63
N THR A 110 31.46 10.99 -3.35
CA THR A 110 32.39 9.87 -3.27
C THR A 110 33.04 9.79 -1.88
N GLY A 111 33.39 8.59 -1.44
CA GLY A 111 33.85 8.27 -0.08
C GLY A 111 33.39 6.88 0.32
N THR A 112 33.61 6.48 1.57
CA THR A 112 32.98 5.26 2.11
C THR A 112 31.51 5.53 2.41
N ASP A 113 30.65 4.52 2.28
CA ASP A 113 29.20 4.67 2.47
C ASP A 113 28.82 5.31 3.81
N HIS A 114 29.52 4.93 4.88
CA HIS A 114 29.36 5.51 6.21
C HIS A 114 29.61 7.03 6.20
N LEU A 115 30.73 7.48 5.64
CA LEU A 115 31.11 8.89 5.63
C LEU A 115 30.26 9.71 4.65
N ILE A 116 29.85 9.13 3.52
CA ILE A 116 28.88 9.74 2.60
C ILE A 116 27.56 9.97 3.33
N THR A 117 27.04 8.93 4.00
CA THR A 117 25.77 9.00 4.73
C THR A 117 25.84 10.01 5.87
N TRP A 118 26.92 9.98 6.65
CA TRP A 118 27.12 10.91 7.74
C TRP A 118 27.21 12.36 7.24
N PHE A 119 27.99 12.63 6.19
CA PHE A 119 28.18 13.99 5.68
C PHE A 119 26.90 14.54 5.06
N THR A 120 26.21 13.76 4.22
CA THR A 120 24.93 14.17 3.62
C THR A 120 23.84 14.37 4.67
N THR A 121 23.77 13.51 5.69
CA THR A 121 22.86 13.67 6.84
C THR A 121 23.19 14.92 7.63
N THR A 122 24.47 15.24 7.81
CA THR A 122 24.91 16.50 8.45
C THR A 122 24.34 17.69 7.70
N LEU A 123 24.46 17.73 6.37
CA LEU A 123 23.90 18.82 5.56
C LEU A 123 22.38 18.95 5.73
N THR A 124 21.65 17.83 5.73
CA THR A 124 20.20 17.84 5.96
C THR A 124 19.84 18.31 7.37
N LYS A 125 20.55 17.84 8.41
CA LYS A 125 20.36 18.29 9.79
C LYS A 125 20.59 19.79 9.93
N MET A 126 21.50 20.39 9.17
CA MET A 126 21.72 21.85 9.24
C MET A 126 20.53 22.67 8.78
N LEU A 127 19.70 22.11 7.89
CA LEU A 127 18.49 22.75 7.38
C LEU A 127 17.26 22.47 8.26
N SER A 128 17.30 21.44 9.09
CA SER A 128 16.15 20.99 9.90
C SER A 128 16.34 21.08 11.41
N ALA A 129 17.55 21.33 11.91
CA ALA A 129 17.83 21.43 13.34
C ALA A 129 16.98 22.51 14.01
N GLY A 130 16.29 22.11 15.08
CA GLY A 130 15.35 22.96 15.80
C GLY A 130 13.98 23.14 15.15
N ASN A 131 13.74 22.62 13.93
CA ASN A 131 12.40 22.55 13.40
C ASN A 131 11.58 21.59 14.28
N ARG A 132 10.64 22.15 15.03
CA ARG A 132 9.69 21.36 15.81
C ARG A 132 8.60 20.89 14.86
N TYR A 133 8.64 19.60 14.54
CA TYR A 133 7.55 18.94 13.85
C TYR A 133 6.34 18.81 14.79
N GLY A 134 5.14 18.92 14.23
CA GLY A 134 3.87 18.85 14.96
C GLY A 134 3.27 20.22 15.30
N VAL A 135 1.98 20.20 15.67
CA VAL A 135 1.18 21.39 15.99
C VAL A 135 0.93 21.43 17.49
N LYS A 136 1.31 22.54 18.16
CA LYS A 136 1.04 22.70 19.59
C LYS A 136 -0.45 22.91 19.84
N MET A 137 -1.02 22.12 20.73
CA MET A 137 -2.44 22.16 21.09
C MET A 137 -2.67 22.94 22.39
N LYS A 138 -3.91 23.39 22.60
CA LYS A 138 -4.31 24.17 23.79
C LYS A 138 -4.13 23.42 25.11
N ASP A 139 -4.25 22.09 25.09
CA ASP A 139 -4.08 21.20 26.25
C ASP A 139 -2.60 20.88 26.59
N GLY A 140 -1.66 21.51 25.88
CA GLY A 140 -0.22 21.30 26.04
C GLY A 140 0.33 20.07 25.29
N THR A 141 -0.50 19.29 24.61
CA THR A 141 -0.03 18.22 23.71
C THR A 141 0.57 18.80 22.43
N ILE A 142 1.42 18.02 21.76
CA ILE A 142 1.84 18.26 20.39
C ILE A 142 1.13 17.23 19.50
N ARG A 143 0.39 17.72 18.50
CA ARG A 143 -0.31 16.92 17.51
C ARG A 143 0.60 16.63 16.32
N TYR A 144 0.87 15.37 16.08
CA TYR A 144 1.61 14.83 14.93
C TYR A 144 0.64 14.14 13.96
N THR A 145 1.11 13.84 12.76
CA THR A 145 0.42 12.94 11.83
C THR A 145 1.14 11.60 11.77
N ASN A 146 0.36 10.54 11.58
CA ASN A 146 0.87 9.22 11.23
C ASN A 146 -0.18 8.48 10.39
N ASN A 147 0.14 7.29 9.91
CA ASN A 147 -0.80 6.45 9.20
C ASN A 147 -0.71 4.99 9.66
N THR A 148 -1.78 4.25 9.42
CA THR A 148 -1.96 2.86 9.88
C THR A 148 -2.68 2.08 8.79
N ASN A 149 -2.70 0.74 8.93
CA ASN A 149 -3.50 -0.10 8.03
C ASN A 149 -4.99 0.19 8.14
N GLY A 150 -5.46 0.78 9.24
CA GLY A 150 -6.86 1.15 9.38
C GLY A 150 -7.15 2.61 9.01
N GLY A 151 -6.21 3.38 8.47
CA GLY A 151 -6.41 4.77 8.06
C GLY A 151 -5.48 5.78 8.75
N PRO A 152 -5.45 7.03 8.25
CA PRO A 152 -4.56 8.09 8.71
C PRO A 152 -5.05 8.70 10.03
N VAL A 153 -4.10 9.15 10.86
CA VAL A 153 -4.39 9.58 12.23
C VAL A 153 -3.64 10.85 12.63
N PHE A 154 -4.29 11.62 13.50
CA PHE A 154 -3.58 12.54 14.38
C PHE A 154 -3.13 11.80 15.65
N VAL A 155 -1.88 12.03 16.04
CA VAL A 155 -1.26 11.45 17.24
C VAL A 155 -0.88 12.58 18.18
N TYR A 156 -1.44 12.59 19.38
CA TYR A 156 -1.17 13.65 20.36
C TYR A 156 -0.19 13.14 21.41
N VAL A 157 0.91 13.85 21.57
CA VAL A 157 2.01 13.46 22.45
C VAL A 157 2.24 14.53 23.50
N LYS A 158 2.49 14.11 24.74
CA LYS A 158 2.90 14.97 25.84
C LYS A 158 4.00 14.26 26.61
N ASP A 159 5.07 14.97 26.92
CA ASP A 159 6.23 14.44 27.68
C ASP A 159 6.78 13.13 27.09
N GLY A 160 6.85 13.05 25.77
CA GLY A 160 7.34 11.88 25.03
C GLY A 160 6.38 10.67 24.99
N LYS A 161 5.17 10.79 25.54
CA LYS A 161 4.17 9.71 25.58
C LYS A 161 2.96 10.02 24.70
N ILE A 162 2.47 9.02 23.98
CA ILE A 162 1.23 9.11 23.20
C ILE A 162 0.06 9.18 24.19
N VAL A 163 -0.68 10.28 24.15
CA VAL A 163 -1.87 10.51 24.97
C VAL A 163 -3.10 9.90 24.28
N ARG A 164 -3.30 10.24 23.00
CA ARG A 164 -4.43 9.75 22.20
C ARG A 164 -4.09 9.67 20.70
N ILE A 165 -4.88 8.87 20.00
CA ILE A 165 -4.89 8.71 18.55
C ILE A 165 -6.32 8.98 18.07
N THR A 166 -6.49 9.84 17.06
CA THR A 166 -7.81 10.20 16.52
C THR A 166 -7.79 10.15 14.99
N PRO A 167 -8.96 10.01 14.34
CA PRO A 167 -9.10 10.36 12.93
C PRO A 167 -8.64 11.80 12.67
N MET A 168 -8.32 12.10 11.40
CA MET A 168 -7.95 13.43 10.97
C MET A 168 -9.17 14.24 10.53
N GLU A 169 -9.34 15.42 11.12
CA GLU A 169 -10.23 16.46 10.65
C GLU A 169 -9.44 17.42 9.76
N PHE A 170 -9.98 17.71 8.57
CA PHE A 170 -9.38 18.64 7.63
C PHE A 170 -9.76 20.07 8.00
N ASP A 171 -8.89 21.03 7.69
CA ASP A 171 -9.14 22.45 7.93
C ASP A 171 -9.38 23.22 6.61
N LYS A 172 -9.61 24.52 6.72
CA LYS A 172 -9.96 25.37 5.57
C LYS A 172 -8.84 25.52 4.54
N SER A 173 -7.60 25.14 4.89
CA SER A 173 -6.46 25.13 3.97
C SER A 173 -6.39 23.85 3.13
N ASP A 174 -7.10 22.79 3.53
CA ASP A 174 -7.20 21.55 2.77
C ASP A 174 -8.20 21.69 1.61
N ALA A 175 -7.95 20.95 0.53
CA ALA A 175 -8.83 20.94 -0.63
C ALA A 175 -10.25 20.48 -0.26
N ARG A 176 -11.25 21.04 -0.94
CA ARG A 176 -12.65 20.62 -0.77
C ARG A 176 -12.86 19.21 -1.33
N PRO A 177 -13.76 18.41 -0.71
CA PRO A 177 -14.11 17.10 -1.24
C PRO A 177 -14.78 17.22 -2.62
N TRP A 178 -14.68 16.15 -3.41
CA TRP A 178 -15.43 16.01 -4.66
C TRP A 178 -16.94 15.97 -4.40
N THR A 179 -17.76 16.19 -5.43
CA THR A 179 -19.22 16.14 -5.35
C THR A 179 -19.79 15.42 -6.56
N ILE A 180 -20.72 14.49 -6.33
CA ILE A 180 -21.47 13.77 -7.37
C ILE A 180 -22.91 14.30 -7.40
N ARG A 181 -23.40 14.63 -8.60
CA ARG A 181 -24.80 14.97 -8.84
C ARG A 181 -25.51 13.75 -9.43
N ALA A 182 -26.49 13.21 -8.71
CA ALA A 182 -27.25 12.04 -9.16
C ALA A 182 -28.69 12.11 -8.65
N ARG A 183 -29.66 11.83 -9.54
CA ARG A 183 -31.09 11.73 -9.20
C ARG A 183 -31.62 12.97 -8.46
N GLY A 184 -31.21 14.16 -8.90
CA GLY A 184 -31.61 15.44 -8.29
C GLY A 184 -30.98 15.72 -6.92
N LYS A 185 -30.03 14.90 -6.45
CA LYS A 185 -29.32 15.08 -5.18
C LYS A 185 -27.83 15.36 -5.42
N GLU A 186 -27.21 16.00 -4.44
CA GLU A 186 -25.75 16.20 -4.37
C GLU A 186 -25.15 15.33 -3.26
N PHE A 187 -24.11 14.60 -3.60
CA PHE A 187 -23.42 13.69 -2.69
C PHE A 187 -21.96 14.08 -2.58
N SER A 188 -21.52 14.42 -1.37
CA SER A 188 -20.13 14.78 -1.08
C SER A 188 -19.70 14.15 0.26
N PRO A 189 -18.49 13.57 0.35
CA PRO A 189 -18.02 12.97 1.58
C PRO A 189 -17.77 14.04 2.66
N PRO A 190 -17.79 13.66 3.95
CA PRO A 190 -17.41 14.54 5.04
C PRO A 190 -15.98 15.09 4.87
N HIS A 191 -15.72 16.32 5.35
CA HIS A 191 -14.38 16.92 5.34
C HIS A 191 -13.52 16.40 6.51
N LYS A 192 -13.41 15.07 6.60
CA LYS A 192 -12.61 14.33 7.59
C LYS A 192 -12.29 12.94 7.05
N THR A 193 -11.30 12.31 7.65
CA THR A 193 -11.00 10.88 7.46
C THR A 193 -11.75 10.03 8.49
N THR A 194 -11.84 8.74 8.21
CA THR A 194 -12.26 7.70 9.15
C THR A 194 -11.11 6.75 9.44
N VAL A 195 -11.28 5.92 10.48
CA VAL A 195 -10.33 4.87 10.82
C VAL A 195 -11.05 3.57 11.17
N SER A 196 -10.37 2.45 10.98
CA SER A 196 -10.86 1.14 11.42
C SER A 196 -10.77 1.00 12.94
N PRO A 197 -11.60 0.17 13.59
CA PRO A 197 -11.60 0.03 15.05
C PRO A 197 -10.23 -0.31 15.66
N HIS A 198 -9.46 -1.21 15.02
CA HIS A 198 -8.12 -1.58 15.49
C HIS A 198 -7.14 -0.40 15.50
N THR A 199 -7.36 0.63 14.68
CA THR A 199 -6.51 1.81 14.66
C THR A 199 -6.63 2.65 15.93
N LEU A 200 -7.83 2.71 16.51
CA LEU A 200 -8.07 3.42 17.77
C LEU A 200 -7.36 2.75 18.95
N ALA A 201 -7.06 1.45 18.82
CA ALA A 201 -6.36 0.66 19.82
C ALA A 201 -4.82 0.68 19.66
N TRP A 202 -4.24 1.34 18.65
CA TRP A 202 -2.78 1.28 18.41
C TRP A 202 -1.92 1.65 19.63
N LYS A 203 -2.40 2.55 20.49
CA LYS A 203 -1.70 2.91 21.72
C LYS A 203 -1.45 1.70 22.63
N SER A 204 -2.40 0.76 22.73
CA SER A 204 -2.24 -0.44 23.56
C SER A 204 -1.25 -1.43 22.95
N LEU A 205 -1.13 -1.49 21.62
CA LEU A 205 -0.11 -2.30 20.94
C LEU A 205 1.29 -1.70 21.11
N ILE A 206 1.42 -0.37 20.99
CA ILE A 206 2.71 0.32 21.13
C ILE A 206 3.28 0.15 22.54
N TYR A 207 2.44 0.29 23.57
CA TYR A 207 2.81 0.17 24.98
C TYR A 207 2.39 -1.18 25.60
N SER A 208 2.24 -2.22 24.78
CA SER A 208 1.88 -3.54 25.28
C SER A 208 2.96 -4.06 26.25
N PRO A 209 2.58 -4.70 27.37
CA PRO A 209 3.54 -5.40 28.22
C PRO A 209 4.27 -6.53 27.47
N ASP A 210 3.66 -7.08 26.42
CA ASP A 210 4.24 -8.15 25.59
C ASP A 210 5.16 -7.63 24.48
N ARG A 211 5.44 -6.31 24.45
CA ARG A 211 6.29 -5.73 23.43
C ARG A 211 7.73 -6.21 23.59
N LEU A 212 8.32 -6.72 22.52
CA LEU A 212 9.77 -6.98 22.46
C LEU A 212 10.54 -5.64 22.55
N LEU A 213 11.21 -5.43 23.68
CA LEU A 213 11.97 -4.20 23.98
C LEU A 213 13.45 -4.30 23.65
N TYR A 214 14.01 -5.51 23.65
CA TYR A 214 15.43 -5.77 23.48
C TYR A 214 15.64 -6.99 22.57
N PRO A 215 16.81 -7.12 21.94
CA PRO A 215 17.23 -8.38 21.34
C PRO A 215 17.24 -9.51 22.36
N LEU A 216 16.76 -10.67 21.93
CA LEU A 216 16.69 -11.88 22.74
C LEU A 216 17.38 -13.03 22.00
N LYS A 217 18.10 -13.86 22.74
CA LYS A 217 18.74 -15.09 22.26
C LYS A 217 18.19 -16.27 23.05
N ARG A 218 17.98 -17.40 22.39
CA ARG A 218 17.54 -18.62 23.07
C ARG A 218 18.68 -19.15 23.94
N VAL A 219 18.40 -19.49 25.20
CA VAL A 219 19.42 -19.77 26.23
C VAL A 219 20.37 -20.92 25.89
N ASP A 220 19.90 -21.90 25.13
CA ASP A 220 20.61 -23.11 24.72
C ASP A 220 20.98 -23.08 23.22
N PHE A 221 21.12 -21.88 22.63
CA PHE A 221 21.64 -21.69 21.28
C PHE A 221 23.09 -21.23 21.35
N ASP A 222 24.01 -22.07 20.91
CA ASP A 222 25.41 -21.69 20.68
C ASP A 222 25.74 -21.72 19.17
N PRO A 223 26.03 -20.58 18.51
CA PRO A 223 26.42 -20.56 17.11
C PRO A 223 27.74 -21.30 16.82
N HIS A 224 28.60 -21.48 17.82
CA HIS A 224 29.90 -22.15 17.71
C HIS A 224 29.94 -23.55 18.35
N GLY A 225 28.80 -24.03 18.85
CA GLY A 225 28.68 -25.30 19.54
C GLY A 225 27.31 -25.95 19.31
N GLU A 226 26.69 -26.42 20.38
CA GLU A 226 25.39 -27.10 20.32
C GLU A 226 24.25 -26.11 20.02
N ARG A 227 23.65 -26.26 18.84
CA ARG A 227 22.59 -25.36 18.36
C ARG A 227 21.19 -25.72 18.85
N ASN A 228 20.98 -26.95 19.33
CA ASN A 228 19.72 -27.50 19.85
C ASN A 228 18.44 -27.12 19.07
N PRO A 229 18.31 -27.45 17.76
CA PRO A 229 17.10 -27.12 16.99
C PRO A 229 15.80 -27.69 17.57
N GLN A 230 15.87 -28.87 18.20
CA GLN A 230 14.75 -29.58 18.82
C GLN A 230 14.11 -28.82 19.99
N ASN A 231 14.82 -27.85 20.58
CA ASN A 231 14.35 -27.07 21.71
C ASN A 231 13.68 -25.74 21.31
N ARG A 232 13.53 -25.46 20.01
CA ARG A 232 12.81 -24.26 19.51
C ARG A 232 11.33 -24.34 19.90
N GLY A 233 10.83 -23.32 20.60
CA GLY A 233 9.47 -23.27 21.14
C GLY A 233 9.33 -23.89 22.55
N ILE A 234 10.43 -24.38 23.14
CA ILE A 234 10.47 -24.98 24.48
C ILE A 234 11.39 -24.19 25.40
N SER A 235 12.65 -23.98 25.00
CA SER A 235 13.64 -23.26 25.81
C SER A 235 13.35 -21.77 25.89
N GLY A 236 13.72 -21.16 27.02
CA GLY A 236 13.57 -19.73 27.27
C GLY A 236 14.57 -18.85 26.51
N TYR A 237 14.51 -17.55 26.80
CA TYR A 237 15.35 -16.54 26.16
C TYR A 237 16.11 -15.71 27.19
N GLU A 238 17.32 -15.32 26.85
CA GLU A 238 18.13 -14.34 27.55
C GLU A 238 18.21 -13.04 26.75
N ARG A 239 18.37 -11.91 27.45
CA ARG A 239 18.60 -10.61 26.82
C ARG A 239 20.05 -10.50 26.37
N ILE A 240 20.24 -10.02 25.14
CA ILE A 240 21.56 -9.70 24.59
C ILE A 240 21.61 -8.26 24.07
N THR A 241 22.80 -7.77 23.73
CA THR A 241 22.96 -6.45 23.13
C THR A 241 22.61 -6.46 21.63
N TRP A 242 22.46 -5.28 21.04
CA TRP A 242 22.29 -5.19 19.59
C TRP A 242 23.55 -5.60 18.85
N GLU A 243 24.73 -5.22 19.37
CA GLU A 243 26.03 -5.59 18.82
C GLU A 243 26.17 -7.11 18.74
N GLU A 244 25.91 -7.82 19.84
CA GLU A 244 25.98 -9.29 19.89
C GLU A 244 24.97 -9.94 18.92
N ALA A 245 23.72 -9.46 18.91
CA ALA A 245 22.69 -9.99 18.03
C ALA A 245 23.06 -9.81 16.55
N LEU A 246 23.59 -8.65 16.18
CA LEU A 246 24.00 -8.32 14.82
C LEU A 246 25.22 -9.13 14.39
N ASP A 247 26.22 -9.31 15.27
CA ASP A 247 27.41 -10.11 14.98
C ASP A 247 27.03 -11.58 14.73
N ILE A 248 26.22 -12.18 15.62
CA ILE A 248 25.74 -13.57 15.46
C ILE A 248 25.01 -13.74 14.12
N VAL A 249 24.08 -12.83 13.78
CA VAL A 249 23.30 -12.93 12.54
C VAL A 249 24.17 -12.69 11.30
N ALA A 250 25.05 -11.69 11.34
CA ALA A 250 25.93 -11.36 10.23
C ALA A 250 26.93 -12.48 9.94
N ASP A 251 27.49 -13.11 10.98
CA ASP A 251 28.44 -14.20 10.82
C ASP A 251 27.78 -15.47 10.30
N GLU A 252 26.55 -15.76 10.73
CA GLU A 252 25.76 -16.85 10.12
C GLU A 252 25.43 -16.58 8.65
N ILE A 253 25.06 -15.34 8.28
CA ILE A 253 24.85 -14.97 6.87
C ILE A 253 26.14 -15.19 6.05
N LYS A 254 27.29 -14.71 6.54
CA LYS A 254 28.58 -14.89 5.85
C LYS A 254 28.94 -16.36 5.72
N ARG A 255 28.77 -17.14 6.81
CA ARG A 255 29.07 -18.58 6.85
C ARG A 255 28.21 -19.34 5.85
N VAL A 256 26.89 -19.16 5.90
CA VAL A 256 25.95 -19.84 5.01
C VAL A 256 26.20 -19.47 3.54
N LYS A 257 26.44 -18.18 3.25
CA LYS A 257 26.80 -17.75 1.89
C LYS A 257 28.06 -18.41 1.37
N ARG A 258 29.09 -18.52 2.21
CA ARG A 258 30.38 -19.12 1.85
C ARG A 258 30.28 -20.64 1.66
N GLU A 259 29.53 -21.32 2.51
CA GLU A 259 29.50 -22.80 2.57
C GLU A 259 28.43 -23.42 1.67
N TYR A 260 27.28 -22.76 1.48
CA TYR A 260 26.13 -23.32 0.77
C TYR A 260 25.59 -22.42 -0.36
N GLY A 261 26.11 -21.19 -0.46
CA GLY A 261 25.60 -20.18 -1.38
C GLY A 261 24.41 -19.39 -0.83
N PRO A 262 24.11 -18.23 -1.42
CA PRO A 262 23.06 -17.32 -0.93
C PRO A 262 21.65 -17.93 -0.96
N GLY A 263 21.38 -18.89 -1.83
CA GLY A 263 20.08 -19.58 -1.90
C GLY A 263 19.73 -20.39 -0.64
N ALA A 264 20.71 -20.71 0.21
CA ALA A 264 20.45 -21.39 1.48
C ALA A 264 19.86 -20.46 2.56
N ILE A 265 19.84 -19.14 2.33
CA ILE A 265 19.23 -18.16 3.25
C ILE A 265 17.77 -17.96 2.87
N MET A 266 16.88 -18.61 3.62
CA MET A 266 15.43 -18.46 3.43
C MET A 266 14.88 -17.28 4.22
N ASN A 267 13.98 -16.50 3.62
CA ASN A 267 13.20 -15.51 4.36
C ASN A 267 11.76 -15.42 3.86
N GLY A 268 10.82 -15.25 4.80
CA GLY A 268 9.40 -15.03 4.53
C GLY A 268 8.88 -13.81 5.29
N SER A 269 7.67 -13.39 4.95
CA SER A 269 6.92 -12.34 5.65
C SER A 269 5.45 -12.73 5.72
N GLY A 270 4.67 -12.02 6.55
CA GLY A 270 3.21 -12.02 6.38
C GLY A 270 2.81 -11.13 5.20
N SER A 271 1.59 -11.33 4.67
CA SER A 271 1.05 -10.53 3.57
C SER A 271 0.96 -9.03 3.90
N HIS A 272 0.70 -8.71 5.17
CA HIS A 272 0.54 -7.36 5.69
C HIS A 272 1.66 -6.98 6.67
N GLN A 273 1.96 -5.68 6.75
CA GLN A 273 2.90 -5.10 7.72
C GLN A 273 2.35 -3.77 8.23
N ASN A 274 2.97 -3.19 9.26
CA ASN A 274 2.76 -1.81 9.65
C ASN A 274 2.89 -0.86 8.46
N TRP A 275 1.99 0.13 8.40
CA TRP A 275 1.96 1.08 7.32
C TRP A 275 3.23 1.93 7.24
N GLY A 276 3.68 2.18 6.01
CA GLY A 276 4.80 3.07 5.72
C GLY A 276 5.59 2.60 4.51
N ALA A 277 5.48 3.31 3.37
CA ALA A 277 6.02 2.86 2.09
C ALA A 277 7.53 2.50 2.12
N ILE A 278 8.35 3.27 2.86
CA ILE A 278 9.79 3.01 2.96
C ILE A 278 10.09 1.77 3.80
N GLY A 279 9.44 1.64 4.96
CA GLY A 279 9.63 0.53 5.90
C GLY A 279 8.86 -0.74 5.55
N TYR A 280 7.98 -0.68 4.55
CA TYR A 280 7.18 -1.80 4.10
C TYR A 280 8.07 -2.93 3.55
N TRP A 281 7.57 -4.16 3.57
CA TRP A 281 8.38 -5.35 3.35
C TRP A 281 8.82 -5.48 1.89
N LEU A 282 8.01 -4.94 0.97
CA LEU A 282 8.34 -4.81 -0.44
C LEU A 282 9.47 -3.78 -0.71
N SER A 283 9.84 -3.00 0.31
CA SER A 283 10.83 -1.94 0.24
C SER A 283 12.09 -2.27 1.04
N ALA A 284 12.11 -2.04 2.35
CA ALA A 284 13.33 -2.15 3.15
C ALA A 284 13.86 -3.58 3.22
N ARG A 285 12.97 -4.55 3.39
CA ARG A 285 13.32 -5.97 3.49
C ARG A 285 13.87 -6.49 2.17
N ILE A 286 13.18 -6.28 1.04
CA ILE A 286 13.69 -6.71 -0.28
C ILE A 286 15.04 -6.05 -0.57
N ARG A 287 15.20 -4.74 -0.29
CA ARG A 287 16.49 -4.06 -0.45
C ARG A 287 17.62 -4.78 0.29
N PHE A 288 17.40 -5.14 1.55
CA PHE A 288 18.39 -5.82 2.36
C PHE A 288 18.70 -7.22 1.80
N PHE A 289 17.68 -8.04 1.58
CA PHE A 289 17.87 -9.42 1.14
C PHE A 289 18.45 -9.55 -0.27
N ASN A 290 18.13 -8.63 -1.19
CA ASN A 290 18.78 -8.57 -2.50
C ASN A 290 20.28 -8.25 -2.41
N SER A 291 20.72 -7.54 -1.36
CA SER A 291 22.15 -7.23 -1.19
C SER A 291 22.96 -8.41 -0.62
N ILE A 292 22.31 -9.33 0.10
CA ILE A 292 22.98 -10.52 0.64
C ILE A 292 22.76 -11.78 -0.21
N GLY A 293 21.71 -11.81 -1.03
CA GLY A 293 21.25 -13.00 -1.76
C GLY A 293 20.46 -13.95 -0.85
N TRP A 294 19.37 -14.54 -1.37
CA TRP A 294 18.39 -15.27 -0.57
C TRP A 294 17.44 -16.12 -1.41
N THR A 295 16.70 -17.01 -0.74
CA THR A 295 15.52 -17.71 -1.28
C THR A 295 14.24 -17.11 -0.68
N PRO A 296 13.38 -16.49 -1.50
CA PRO A 296 12.11 -15.95 -1.05
C PRO A 296 11.07 -17.04 -0.83
N ILE A 297 10.33 -16.97 0.29
CA ILE A 297 9.04 -17.65 0.40
C ILE A 297 8.00 -16.75 -0.26
N VAL A 298 7.63 -17.07 -1.50
CA VAL A 298 6.62 -16.32 -2.26
C VAL A 298 5.25 -16.55 -1.63
N HIS A 299 4.49 -15.46 -1.45
CA HIS A 299 3.12 -15.57 -0.96
C HIS A 299 2.23 -16.12 -2.07
N ASN A 300 1.35 -17.06 -1.72
CA ASN A 300 0.17 -17.33 -2.55
C ASN A 300 -0.72 -16.07 -2.63
N PRO A 301 -1.54 -15.91 -3.68
CA PRO A 301 -2.45 -14.78 -3.81
C PRO A 301 -3.66 -14.93 -2.89
N ASP A 302 -3.42 -15.05 -1.58
CA ASP A 302 -4.39 -15.34 -0.50
C ASP A 302 -5.72 -14.56 -0.62
N SER A 303 -5.61 -13.30 -1.00
CA SER A 303 -6.73 -12.38 -1.08
C SER A 303 -7.57 -12.59 -2.35
N TRP A 304 -6.97 -13.16 -3.40
CA TRP A 304 -7.50 -13.27 -4.76
C TRP A 304 -7.72 -14.71 -5.25
N GLU A 305 -7.28 -15.75 -4.54
CA GLU A 305 -7.20 -17.16 -4.99
C GLU A 305 -8.06 -17.53 -6.21
N GLY A 306 -9.38 -17.71 -6.06
CA GLY A 306 -10.28 -18.10 -7.16
C GLY A 306 -10.34 -17.12 -8.34
N TRP A 307 -10.09 -15.83 -8.10
CA TRP A 307 -9.92 -14.84 -9.17
C TRP A 307 -8.62 -15.08 -9.94
N TYR A 308 -7.50 -15.23 -9.23
CA TYR A 308 -6.19 -15.40 -9.84
C TYR A 308 -6.08 -16.75 -10.59
N TRP A 309 -6.48 -17.84 -9.94
CA TRP A 309 -6.39 -19.20 -10.49
C TRP A 309 -7.59 -19.60 -11.35
N GLY A 310 -8.61 -18.75 -11.46
CA GLY A 310 -9.86 -19.06 -12.17
C GLY A 310 -10.33 -17.96 -13.11
N ALA A 311 -10.77 -16.83 -12.54
CA ALA A 311 -11.33 -15.72 -13.32
C ALA A 311 -10.33 -15.13 -14.33
N VAL A 312 -9.02 -15.11 -14.03
CA VAL A 312 -7.98 -14.62 -14.96
C VAL A 312 -8.08 -15.30 -16.32
N HIS A 313 -8.34 -16.60 -16.34
CA HIS A 313 -8.45 -17.39 -17.57
C HIS A 313 -9.71 -17.08 -18.40
N HIS A 314 -10.63 -16.27 -17.88
CA HIS A 314 -11.92 -15.96 -18.52
C HIS A 314 -12.05 -14.52 -18.97
N TRP A 315 -11.33 -13.58 -18.34
CA TRP A 315 -11.38 -12.16 -18.70
C TRP A 315 -10.05 -11.42 -18.62
N GLY A 316 -8.94 -12.12 -18.37
CA GLY A 316 -7.64 -11.50 -18.17
C GLY A 316 -7.53 -10.83 -16.81
N GLN A 317 -7.37 -9.51 -16.77
CA GLN A 317 -7.16 -8.75 -15.52
C GLN A 317 -5.99 -9.26 -14.66
N SER A 318 -4.96 -9.88 -15.28
CA SER A 318 -3.81 -10.45 -14.57
C SER A 318 -3.03 -9.39 -13.78
N THR A 319 -3.00 -8.14 -14.27
CA THR A 319 -2.40 -6.99 -13.58
C THR A 319 -3.10 -6.62 -12.26
N ARG A 320 -4.31 -7.14 -12.05
CA ARG A 320 -5.13 -6.99 -10.83
C ARG A 320 -5.41 -8.35 -10.17
N LEU A 321 -4.61 -9.36 -10.49
CA LEU A 321 -4.75 -10.74 -9.98
C LEU A 321 -6.14 -11.32 -10.23
N GLY A 322 -6.74 -10.99 -11.37
CA GLY A 322 -8.07 -11.45 -11.77
C GLY A 322 -9.22 -10.60 -11.27
N GLY A 323 -8.97 -9.55 -10.48
CA GLY A 323 -10.00 -8.61 -10.04
C GLY A 323 -10.39 -7.58 -11.11
N GLY A 324 -11.66 -7.17 -11.10
CA GLY A 324 -12.20 -6.18 -12.03
C GLY A 324 -11.74 -4.74 -11.78
N GLU A 325 -11.93 -3.89 -12.79
CA GLU A 325 -11.65 -2.46 -12.71
C GLU A 325 -12.80 -1.69 -12.06
N THR A 326 -12.47 -0.65 -11.28
CA THR A 326 -13.46 0.10 -10.48
C THR A 326 -13.48 1.60 -10.73
N PHE A 327 -12.76 2.12 -11.73
CA PHE A 327 -12.72 3.56 -11.97
C PHE A 327 -14.11 4.14 -12.26
N SER A 328 -14.42 5.27 -11.61
CA SER A 328 -15.70 6.01 -11.75
C SER A 328 -16.98 5.23 -11.39
N THR A 329 -16.86 4.02 -10.82
CA THR A 329 -18.02 3.17 -10.51
C THR A 329 -18.95 3.74 -9.45
N VAL A 330 -18.47 4.60 -8.54
CA VAL A 330 -19.35 5.23 -7.53
C VAL A 330 -20.33 6.19 -8.20
N GLU A 331 -19.85 7.02 -9.13
CA GLU A 331 -20.69 7.98 -9.82
C GLU A 331 -21.70 7.28 -10.73
N ASP A 332 -21.25 6.29 -11.51
CA ASP A 332 -22.15 5.51 -12.36
C ASP A 332 -23.19 4.76 -11.52
N CYS A 333 -22.79 4.13 -10.40
CA CYS A 333 -23.72 3.43 -9.50
C CYS A 333 -24.80 4.37 -8.97
N LEU A 334 -24.43 5.52 -8.39
CA LEU A 334 -25.38 6.48 -7.82
C LEU A 334 -26.35 7.05 -8.86
N LYS A 335 -25.90 7.21 -10.12
CA LYS A 335 -26.76 7.67 -11.22
C LYS A 335 -27.69 6.56 -11.69
N ASN A 336 -27.14 5.40 -12.02
CA ASN A 336 -27.75 4.47 -12.96
C ASN A 336 -28.21 3.13 -12.36
N ALA A 337 -27.70 2.73 -11.18
CA ALA A 337 -27.99 1.41 -10.59
C ALA A 337 -29.42 1.30 -10.05
N GLU A 338 -30.12 0.23 -10.40
CA GLU A 338 -31.48 -0.09 -9.96
C GLU A 338 -31.52 -1.19 -8.90
N MET A 339 -30.40 -1.90 -8.70
CA MET A 339 -30.24 -2.95 -7.69
C MET A 339 -28.76 -3.16 -7.39
N ILE A 340 -28.44 -3.61 -6.18
CA ILE A 340 -27.09 -4.03 -5.80
C ILE A 340 -27.14 -5.41 -5.15
N VAL A 341 -26.26 -6.30 -5.61
CA VAL A 341 -26.07 -7.64 -5.03
C VAL A 341 -24.70 -7.71 -4.36
N PHE A 342 -24.67 -7.73 -3.04
CA PHE A 342 -23.48 -8.00 -2.23
C PHE A 342 -23.28 -9.50 -2.12
N TRP A 343 -22.27 -10.07 -2.79
CA TRP A 343 -21.99 -11.50 -2.77
C TRP A 343 -20.64 -11.76 -2.13
N SER A 344 -20.64 -12.48 -0.99
CA SER A 344 -19.45 -12.68 -0.15
C SER A 344 -18.77 -11.34 0.19
N SER A 345 -19.56 -10.30 0.41
CA SER A 345 -19.11 -8.90 0.50
C SER A 345 -19.56 -8.28 1.81
N ASP A 346 -18.59 -7.97 2.67
CA ASP A 346 -18.80 -7.23 3.92
C ASP A 346 -17.87 -6.00 3.98
N PRO A 347 -18.14 -4.95 3.19
CA PRO A 347 -17.30 -3.77 3.15
C PRO A 347 -17.29 -2.95 4.45
N GLU A 348 -18.29 -3.07 5.34
CA GLU A 348 -18.26 -2.43 6.66
C GLU A 348 -17.23 -3.08 7.60
N ALA A 349 -17.00 -4.39 7.49
CA ALA A 349 -16.00 -5.08 8.30
C ALA A 349 -14.62 -5.09 7.66
N THR A 350 -14.55 -5.26 6.33
CA THR A 350 -13.29 -5.46 5.61
C THR A 350 -12.69 -4.17 5.07
N ALA A 351 -13.50 -3.12 4.89
CA ALA A 351 -13.08 -1.84 4.31
C ALA A 351 -12.41 -1.96 2.91
N GLY A 352 -12.69 -3.05 2.19
CA GLY A 352 -11.95 -3.47 1.00
C GLY A 352 -10.53 -3.89 1.34
N VAL A 353 -9.64 -2.92 1.46
CA VAL A 353 -8.31 -3.06 2.06
C VAL A 353 -7.82 -1.66 2.43
N TYR A 354 -7.51 -1.45 3.71
CA TYR A 354 -7.01 -0.16 4.24
C TYR A 354 -7.88 1.09 3.98
N GLY A 355 -9.11 0.92 3.50
CA GLY A 355 -10.01 2.02 3.14
C GLY A 355 -10.86 2.54 4.30
N ALA A 356 -10.63 2.04 5.52
CA ALA A 356 -11.40 2.38 6.72
C ALA A 356 -12.93 2.39 6.47
N GLN A 357 -13.65 3.30 7.12
CA GLN A 357 -15.10 3.48 6.97
C GLN A 357 -15.45 4.52 5.90
N GLU A 358 -14.54 4.79 4.94
CA GLU A 358 -14.74 5.79 3.89
C GLU A 358 -15.88 5.41 2.92
N GLY A 359 -16.19 4.12 2.80
CA GLY A 359 -17.31 3.62 2.00
C GLY A 359 -18.67 3.72 2.68
N THR A 360 -18.71 3.85 4.01
CA THR A 360 -19.96 3.79 4.79
C THR A 360 -20.92 4.90 4.38
N ILE A 361 -20.45 6.14 4.24
CA ILE A 361 -21.31 7.25 3.79
C ILE A 361 -21.88 7.02 2.39
N ARG A 362 -21.11 6.41 1.48
CA ARG A 362 -21.55 6.10 0.11
C ARG A 362 -22.64 5.03 0.10
N ARG A 363 -22.49 4.00 0.93
CA ARG A 363 -23.52 2.95 1.09
C ARG A 363 -24.77 3.48 1.79
N ARG A 364 -24.64 4.47 2.69
CA ARG A 364 -25.81 5.18 3.24
C ARG A 364 -26.59 5.92 2.15
N TRP A 365 -25.92 6.52 1.17
CA TRP A 365 -26.61 7.17 0.04
C TRP A 365 -27.46 6.19 -0.77
N LEU A 366 -27.08 4.92 -0.88
CA LEU A 366 -27.94 3.89 -1.50
C LEU A 366 -29.29 3.74 -0.78
N LYS A 367 -29.25 3.73 0.56
CA LYS A 367 -30.45 3.69 1.40
C LYS A 367 -31.30 4.94 1.20
N GLU A 368 -30.68 6.11 1.10
CA GLU A 368 -31.37 7.39 0.83
C GLU A 368 -31.93 7.48 -0.60
N LEU A 369 -31.39 6.69 -1.54
CA LEU A 369 -31.88 6.55 -2.91
C LEU A 369 -32.91 5.41 -3.06
N GLY A 370 -33.15 4.62 -2.01
CA GLY A 370 -34.10 3.52 -2.05
C GLY A 370 -33.70 2.39 -3.01
N ILE A 371 -32.40 2.21 -3.29
CA ILE A 371 -31.94 1.16 -4.19
C ILE A 371 -32.09 -0.20 -3.48
N PRO A 372 -32.81 -1.18 -4.08
CA PRO A 372 -32.91 -2.55 -3.56
C PRO A 372 -31.54 -3.21 -3.38
N LEU A 373 -31.38 -3.86 -2.22
CA LEU A 373 -30.13 -4.52 -1.82
C LEU A 373 -30.39 -6.00 -1.54
N VAL A 374 -29.52 -6.85 -2.08
CA VAL A 374 -29.48 -8.29 -1.79
C VAL A 374 -28.10 -8.65 -1.26
N HIS A 375 -28.05 -9.49 -0.23
CA HIS A 375 -26.83 -9.99 0.38
C HIS A 375 -26.80 -11.50 0.25
N ILE A 376 -25.76 -12.05 -0.36
CA ILE A 376 -25.52 -13.49 -0.51
C ILE A 376 -24.26 -13.81 0.27
N ASP A 377 -24.44 -14.39 1.44
CA ASP A 377 -23.36 -14.69 2.38
C ASP A 377 -23.85 -15.76 3.36
N PRO A 378 -23.10 -16.85 3.63
CA PRO A 378 -23.48 -17.83 4.65
C PRO A 378 -23.70 -17.22 6.04
N TYR A 379 -23.03 -16.11 6.34
CA TYR A 379 -23.16 -15.36 7.59
C TYR A 379 -23.95 -14.06 7.35
N PHE A 380 -24.85 -13.72 8.28
CA PHE A 380 -25.54 -12.43 8.25
C PHE A 380 -24.57 -11.31 8.65
N ASN A 381 -23.78 -10.87 7.66
CA ASN A 381 -22.60 -10.06 7.87
C ASN A 381 -22.91 -8.62 8.29
N HIS A 382 -21.87 -7.86 8.68
CA HIS A 382 -22.04 -6.54 9.29
C HIS A 382 -22.68 -5.53 8.34
N THR A 383 -22.34 -5.60 7.04
CA THR A 383 -22.94 -4.78 6.00
C THR A 383 -24.42 -5.12 5.80
N ALA A 384 -24.78 -6.41 5.75
CA ALA A 384 -26.16 -6.87 5.62
C ALA A 384 -27.02 -6.43 6.81
N ALA A 385 -26.49 -6.57 8.03
CA ALA A 385 -27.17 -6.14 9.26
C ALA A 385 -27.43 -4.63 9.30
N TRP A 386 -26.50 -3.81 8.81
CA TRP A 386 -26.61 -2.36 8.83
C TRP A 386 -27.46 -1.78 7.69
N LEU A 387 -27.24 -2.25 6.45
CA LEU A 387 -27.97 -1.76 5.28
C LEU A 387 -29.38 -2.32 5.17
N GLY A 388 -29.61 -3.54 5.67
CA GLY A 388 -30.83 -4.29 5.42
C GLY A 388 -30.93 -4.76 3.96
N GLY A 389 -32.11 -5.24 3.57
CA GLY A 389 -32.35 -5.88 2.28
C GLY A 389 -32.63 -7.37 2.41
N LYS A 390 -32.72 -8.08 1.29
CA LYS A 390 -32.91 -9.54 1.31
C LYS A 390 -31.56 -10.22 1.55
N TRP A 391 -31.51 -11.11 2.53
CA TRP A 391 -30.35 -11.96 2.78
C TRP A 391 -30.63 -13.40 2.31
N LEU A 392 -29.66 -13.99 1.62
CA LEU A 392 -29.62 -15.38 1.18
C LEU A 392 -28.38 -16.04 1.76
N ALA A 393 -28.56 -17.17 2.43
CA ALA A 393 -27.51 -17.85 3.18
C ALA A 393 -27.18 -19.21 2.55
N PRO A 394 -26.35 -19.27 1.49
CA PRO A 394 -25.90 -20.54 0.95
C PRO A 394 -25.01 -21.27 1.96
N ARG A 395 -24.97 -22.60 1.90
CA ARG A 395 -23.94 -23.39 2.57
C ARG A 395 -22.55 -22.96 2.07
N PRO A 396 -21.54 -22.82 2.95
CA PRO A 396 -20.20 -22.43 2.52
C PRO A 396 -19.65 -23.32 1.40
N GLY A 397 -19.13 -22.71 0.33
CA GLY A 397 -18.53 -23.44 -0.80
C GLY A 397 -19.54 -23.95 -1.85
N THR A 398 -20.82 -23.58 -1.75
CA THR A 398 -21.87 -24.00 -2.70
C THR A 398 -22.34 -22.87 -3.63
N ASP A 399 -21.72 -21.69 -3.56
CA ASP A 399 -22.14 -20.50 -4.33
C ASP A 399 -22.14 -20.72 -5.86
N SER A 400 -21.31 -21.64 -6.38
CA SER A 400 -21.31 -21.99 -7.80
C SER A 400 -22.65 -22.59 -8.25
N ALA A 401 -23.37 -23.30 -7.38
CA ALA A 401 -24.70 -23.80 -7.69
C ALA A 401 -25.74 -22.66 -7.82
N LEU A 402 -25.65 -21.63 -6.97
CA LEU A 402 -26.47 -20.41 -7.11
C LEU A 402 -26.22 -19.70 -8.44
N VAL A 403 -24.95 -19.55 -8.83
CA VAL A 403 -24.56 -18.95 -10.11
C VAL A 403 -25.24 -19.67 -11.27
N LEU A 404 -25.12 -20.99 -11.32
CA LEU A 404 -25.67 -21.80 -12.41
C LEU A 404 -27.20 -21.72 -12.46
N ALA A 405 -27.87 -21.70 -11.31
CA ALA A 405 -29.33 -21.56 -11.24
C ALA A 405 -29.85 -20.18 -11.66
N ILE A 406 -29.13 -19.11 -11.33
CA ILE A 406 -29.46 -17.76 -11.83
C ILE A 406 -29.32 -17.73 -13.35
N ALA A 407 -28.21 -18.26 -13.88
CA ALA A 407 -27.97 -18.32 -15.31
C ALA A 407 -29.02 -19.18 -16.04
N TYR A 408 -29.43 -20.31 -15.45
CA TYR A 408 -30.49 -21.16 -15.98
C TYR A 408 -31.77 -20.37 -16.22
N VAL A 409 -32.24 -19.64 -15.20
CA VAL A 409 -33.45 -18.80 -15.31
C VAL A 409 -33.28 -17.74 -16.40
N TRP A 410 -32.12 -17.06 -16.46
CA TRP A 410 -31.88 -16.06 -17.49
C TRP A 410 -31.89 -16.65 -18.90
N ILE A 411 -31.33 -17.84 -19.09
CA ILE A 411 -31.32 -18.53 -20.39
C ILE A 411 -32.74 -18.93 -20.78
N THR A 412 -33.48 -19.59 -19.89
CA THR A 412 -34.83 -20.12 -20.20
C THR A 412 -35.86 -19.01 -20.37
N GLU A 413 -35.72 -17.90 -19.65
CA GLU A 413 -36.65 -16.77 -19.70
C GLU A 413 -36.15 -15.62 -20.60
N ASN A 414 -35.00 -15.77 -21.27
CA ASN A 414 -34.39 -14.75 -22.14
C ASN A 414 -34.06 -13.42 -21.43
N LEU A 415 -33.62 -13.46 -20.17
CA LEU A 415 -33.34 -12.29 -19.32
C LEU A 415 -31.85 -11.92 -19.28
N TYR A 416 -31.19 -11.92 -20.44
CA TYR A 416 -29.78 -11.55 -20.57
C TYR A 416 -29.51 -10.75 -21.86
N ASP A 417 -28.41 -10.00 -21.87
CA ASP A 417 -27.98 -9.18 -22.99
C ASP A 417 -27.37 -10.05 -24.11
N LYS A 418 -28.25 -10.55 -24.97
CA LYS A 418 -27.87 -11.43 -26.09
C LYS A 418 -26.84 -10.80 -27.02
N LYS A 419 -26.91 -9.49 -27.23
CA LYS A 419 -25.97 -8.77 -28.09
C LYS A 419 -24.58 -8.76 -27.47
N TYR A 420 -24.47 -8.39 -26.18
CA TYR A 420 -23.20 -8.42 -25.49
C TYR A 420 -22.60 -9.83 -25.47
N VAL A 421 -23.40 -10.84 -25.14
CA VAL A 421 -22.94 -12.24 -25.12
C VAL A 421 -22.40 -12.65 -26.49
N PHE A 422 -23.11 -12.34 -27.57
CA PHE A 422 -22.66 -12.64 -28.92
C PHE A 422 -21.36 -11.91 -29.30
N GLU A 423 -21.26 -10.62 -28.99
CA GLU A 423 -20.13 -9.78 -29.45
C GLU A 423 -18.89 -9.86 -28.56
N ARG A 424 -19.03 -10.18 -27.27
CA ARG A 424 -17.99 -9.99 -26.23
C ARG A 424 -17.64 -11.24 -25.44
N THR A 425 -18.18 -12.41 -25.79
CA THR A 425 -17.87 -13.67 -25.11
C THR A 425 -17.46 -14.76 -26.10
N VAL A 426 -16.85 -15.82 -25.58
CA VAL A 426 -16.45 -17.00 -26.35
C VAL A 426 -16.92 -18.25 -25.62
N GLY A 427 -17.47 -19.21 -26.37
CA GLY A 427 -17.87 -20.51 -25.82
C GLY A 427 -19.20 -20.52 -25.06
N PHE A 428 -20.00 -19.45 -25.16
CA PHE A 428 -21.29 -19.35 -24.45
C PHE A 428 -22.24 -20.50 -24.79
N ASP A 429 -22.34 -20.93 -26.04
CA ASP A 429 -23.27 -22.01 -26.44
C ASP A 429 -22.95 -23.34 -25.75
N LYS A 430 -21.66 -23.67 -25.61
CA LYS A 430 -21.22 -24.88 -24.87
C LYS A 430 -21.56 -24.78 -23.39
N TRP A 431 -21.33 -23.61 -22.79
CA TRP A 431 -21.66 -23.39 -21.39
C TRP A 431 -23.17 -23.38 -21.14
N LYS A 432 -23.95 -22.78 -22.06
CA LYS A 432 -25.41 -22.81 -22.07
C LYS A 432 -25.94 -24.25 -22.10
N ALA A 433 -25.43 -25.11 -22.98
CA ALA A 433 -25.81 -26.51 -23.04
C ALA A 433 -25.57 -27.23 -21.70
N TYR A 434 -24.45 -26.96 -21.04
CA TYR A 434 -24.16 -27.48 -19.70
C TYR A 434 -25.12 -26.95 -18.61
N VAL A 435 -25.43 -25.65 -18.63
CA VAL A 435 -26.39 -25.05 -17.68
C VAL A 435 -27.79 -25.64 -17.87
N LEU A 436 -28.20 -25.88 -19.12
CA LEU A 436 -29.48 -26.50 -19.45
C LEU A 436 -29.52 -28.01 -19.19
N GLY A 437 -28.38 -28.64 -18.86
CA GLY A 437 -28.28 -30.08 -18.62
C GLY A 437 -28.19 -30.92 -19.89
N GLU A 438 -27.99 -30.32 -21.05
CA GLU A 438 -27.90 -31.02 -22.34
C GLU A 438 -26.62 -31.85 -22.45
N SER A 439 -25.54 -31.44 -21.77
CA SER A 439 -24.24 -32.13 -21.83
C SER A 439 -23.97 -33.11 -20.69
N ASP A 440 -24.69 -33.01 -19.56
CA ASP A 440 -24.46 -33.84 -18.38
C ASP A 440 -25.73 -34.48 -17.79
N GLY A 441 -26.90 -34.23 -18.39
CA GLY A 441 -28.19 -34.76 -17.97
C GLY A 441 -28.80 -34.08 -16.74
N VAL A 442 -28.19 -33.02 -16.21
CA VAL A 442 -28.65 -32.34 -14.98
C VAL A 442 -28.94 -30.87 -15.26
N PRO A 443 -30.20 -30.49 -15.50
CA PRO A 443 -30.58 -29.08 -15.61
C PRO A 443 -30.28 -28.33 -14.31
N LYS A 444 -29.54 -27.22 -14.39
CA LYS A 444 -29.12 -26.45 -13.20
C LYS A 444 -30.26 -25.55 -12.69
N THR A 445 -31.40 -26.12 -12.35
CA THR A 445 -32.62 -25.40 -11.96
C THR A 445 -32.51 -24.74 -10.57
N PRO A 446 -33.40 -23.79 -10.23
CA PRO A 446 -33.55 -23.28 -8.87
C PRO A 446 -33.81 -24.39 -7.83
N GLU A 447 -34.55 -25.45 -8.19
CA GLU A 447 -34.80 -26.62 -7.34
C GLU A 447 -33.53 -27.46 -7.15
N TRP A 448 -32.71 -27.63 -8.19
CA TRP A 448 -31.44 -28.35 -8.10
C TRP A 448 -30.49 -27.66 -7.11
N GLN A 449 -30.30 -26.34 -7.24
CA GLN A 449 -29.41 -25.64 -6.33
C GLN A 449 -29.92 -25.62 -4.88
N GLU A 450 -31.23 -25.73 -4.63
CA GLU A 450 -31.78 -25.68 -3.27
C GLU A 450 -31.27 -26.85 -2.43
N VAL A 451 -31.11 -28.03 -3.06
CA VAL A 451 -30.52 -29.21 -2.42
C VAL A 451 -29.04 -28.96 -2.08
N GLU A 452 -28.29 -28.34 -2.98
CA GLU A 452 -26.87 -28.04 -2.81
C GLU A 452 -26.63 -26.96 -1.73
N THR A 453 -27.31 -25.83 -1.87
CA THR A 453 -27.01 -24.59 -1.16
C THR A 453 -27.86 -24.39 0.10
N GLY A 454 -29.02 -25.03 0.17
CA GLY A 454 -30.05 -24.75 1.19
C GLY A 454 -30.82 -23.45 0.99
N VAL A 455 -30.56 -22.67 -0.07
CA VAL A 455 -31.31 -21.45 -0.39
C VAL A 455 -32.60 -21.83 -1.12
N PRO A 456 -33.79 -21.38 -0.66
CA PRO A 456 -35.06 -21.73 -1.29
C PRO A 456 -35.11 -21.36 -2.78
N ALA A 457 -35.54 -22.29 -3.63
CA ALA A 457 -35.64 -22.14 -5.08
C ALA A 457 -36.48 -20.91 -5.49
N LYS A 458 -37.54 -20.63 -4.72
CA LYS A 458 -38.40 -19.44 -4.93
C LYS A 458 -37.62 -18.13 -4.82
N ASP A 459 -36.68 -18.06 -3.89
CA ASP A 459 -35.90 -16.84 -3.63
C ASP A 459 -34.84 -16.65 -4.72
N VAL A 460 -34.18 -17.73 -5.16
CA VAL A 460 -33.22 -17.69 -6.27
C VAL A 460 -33.90 -17.32 -7.59
N ARG A 461 -35.09 -17.88 -7.86
CA ARG A 461 -35.88 -17.51 -9.04
C ARG A 461 -36.31 -16.05 -9.02
N ALA A 462 -36.76 -15.55 -7.87
CA ALA A 462 -37.13 -14.15 -7.72
C ALA A 462 -35.93 -13.22 -7.94
N LEU A 463 -34.78 -13.53 -7.31
CA LEU A 463 -33.53 -12.80 -7.52
C LEU A 463 -33.12 -12.80 -8.99
N ALA A 464 -33.13 -13.97 -9.65
CA ALA A 464 -32.73 -14.08 -11.05
C ALA A 464 -33.61 -13.22 -11.95
N ARG A 465 -34.94 -13.26 -11.77
CA ARG A 465 -35.87 -12.44 -12.56
C ARG A 465 -35.68 -10.94 -12.32
N GLU A 466 -35.52 -10.54 -11.06
CA GLU A 466 -35.33 -9.13 -10.70
C GLU A 466 -33.99 -8.60 -11.23
N TRP A 467 -32.90 -9.35 -11.05
CA TRP A 467 -31.58 -8.97 -11.57
C TRP A 467 -31.60 -8.91 -13.10
N GLY A 468 -32.15 -9.92 -13.78
CA GLY A 468 -32.20 -9.96 -15.25
C GLY A 468 -33.03 -8.86 -15.91
N THR A 469 -33.81 -8.09 -15.13
CA THR A 469 -34.64 -6.98 -15.61
C THR A 469 -34.20 -5.61 -15.10
N LYS A 470 -33.20 -5.54 -14.22
CA LYS A 470 -32.70 -4.29 -13.61
C LYS A 470 -31.22 -4.06 -13.92
N ARG A 471 -30.85 -2.78 -14.09
CA ARG A 471 -29.44 -2.37 -14.13
C ARG A 471 -28.79 -2.63 -12.77
N THR A 472 -28.05 -3.73 -12.67
CA THR A 472 -27.58 -4.24 -11.38
C THR A 472 -26.08 -4.11 -11.24
N TYR A 473 -25.66 -3.60 -10.08
CA TYR A 473 -24.28 -3.64 -9.63
C TYR A 473 -24.04 -4.91 -8.81
N LEU A 474 -23.01 -5.68 -9.18
CA LEU A 474 -22.56 -6.82 -8.38
C LEU A 474 -21.37 -6.38 -7.52
N ALA A 475 -21.40 -6.68 -6.24
CA ALA A 475 -20.33 -6.47 -5.28
C ALA A 475 -19.75 -7.84 -4.87
N PRO A 476 -18.82 -8.43 -5.67
CA PRO A 476 -18.28 -9.75 -5.38
C PRO A 476 -17.03 -9.60 -4.50
N GLY A 477 -17.23 -9.66 -3.19
CA GLY A 477 -16.22 -9.31 -2.20
C GLY A 477 -16.30 -7.85 -1.71
N GLY A 478 -15.67 -7.58 -0.56
CA GLY A 478 -15.51 -6.21 -0.01
C GLY A 478 -14.61 -5.30 -0.87
N TYR A 479 -13.92 -5.89 -1.83
CA TYR A 479 -13.11 -5.30 -2.88
C TYR A 479 -13.36 -6.13 -4.16
N VAL A 480 -13.41 -5.52 -5.34
CA VAL A 480 -13.67 -6.27 -6.59
C VAL A 480 -12.47 -7.16 -6.91
N GLY A 481 -12.66 -8.49 -6.84
CA GLY A 481 -11.55 -9.46 -6.92
C GLY A 481 -11.18 -10.11 -5.59
N PHE A 482 -11.95 -9.87 -4.51
CA PHE A 482 -11.74 -10.50 -3.19
C PHE A 482 -12.95 -11.41 -2.87
N GLY A 483 -13.35 -11.48 -1.59
CA GLY A 483 -14.47 -12.30 -1.10
C GLY A 483 -13.98 -13.59 -0.45
N GLY A 484 -14.52 -13.94 0.72
CA GLY A 484 -14.23 -15.21 1.38
C GLY A 484 -14.54 -16.42 0.49
N ALA A 485 -15.56 -16.33 -0.35
CA ALA A 485 -15.92 -17.38 -1.30
C ALA A 485 -14.79 -17.70 -2.30
N CYS A 486 -13.93 -16.74 -2.64
CA CYS A 486 -12.84 -16.95 -3.61
C CYS A 486 -11.74 -17.89 -3.11
N ARG A 487 -11.61 -18.05 -1.79
CA ARG A 487 -10.54 -18.83 -1.14
C ARG A 487 -11.08 -20.10 -0.46
N THR A 488 -12.03 -20.73 -1.15
CA THR A 488 -12.62 -22.02 -0.78
C THR A 488 -12.28 -23.07 -1.85
N ALA A 489 -12.59 -24.34 -1.59
CA ALA A 489 -12.37 -25.42 -2.56
C ALA A 489 -13.07 -25.19 -3.92
N THR A 490 -14.17 -24.44 -3.96
CA THR A 490 -14.93 -24.08 -5.17
C THR A 490 -14.75 -22.61 -5.55
N GLY A 491 -13.77 -21.91 -4.96
CA GLY A 491 -13.60 -20.47 -5.11
C GLY A 491 -13.28 -20.03 -6.54
N THR A 492 -12.59 -20.88 -7.30
CA THR A 492 -12.38 -20.71 -8.74
C THR A 492 -13.71 -20.63 -9.48
N ASP A 493 -14.66 -21.52 -9.19
CA ASP A 493 -15.97 -21.55 -9.85
C ASP A 493 -16.83 -20.35 -9.46
N TRP A 494 -16.79 -19.96 -8.19
CA TRP A 494 -17.47 -18.76 -7.72
C TRP A 494 -16.96 -17.51 -8.45
N ALA A 495 -15.64 -17.30 -8.47
CA ALA A 495 -15.05 -16.11 -9.11
C ALA A 495 -15.34 -16.07 -10.62
N ARG A 496 -15.24 -17.22 -11.31
CA ARG A 496 -15.65 -17.36 -12.71
C ARG A 496 -17.13 -17.03 -12.89
N GLY A 497 -17.98 -17.53 -11.99
CA GLY A 497 -19.41 -17.27 -11.98
C GLY A 497 -19.76 -15.79 -11.91
N MET A 498 -19.05 -15.01 -11.08
CA MET A 498 -19.26 -13.56 -11.00
C MET A 498 -18.99 -12.88 -12.36
N VAL A 499 -17.96 -13.32 -13.08
CA VAL A 499 -17.65 -12.85 -14.44
C VAL A 499 -18.72 -13.27 -15.44
N TYR A 500 -19.17 -14.52 -15.40
CA TYR A 500 -20.20 -15.04 -16.31
C TYR A 500 -21.52 -14.29 -16.17
N LEU A 501 -21.99 -14.11 -14.93
CA LEU A 501 -23.25 -13.43 -14.66
C LEU A 501 -23.20 -11.98 -15.16
N MET A 502 -22.09 -11.28 -14.92
CA MET A 502 -21.96 -9.89 -15.38
C MET A 502 -21.76 -9.79 -16.90
N ALA A 503 -21.09 -10.74 -17.54
CA ALA A 503 -21.03 -10.80 -18.99
C ALA A 503 -22.43 -11.01 -19.60
N MET A 504 -23.24 -11.90 -19.02
CA MET A 504 -24.63 -12.10 -19.44
C MET A 504 -25.48 -10.84 -19.29
N GLN A 505 -25.22 -9.99 -18.29
CA GLN A 505 -25.96 -8.74 -18.09
C GLN A 505 -25.40 -7.55 -18.89
N GLY A 506 -24.28 -7.72 -19.58
CA GLY A 506 -23.64 -6.67 -20.39
C GLY A 506 -22.75 -5.73 -19.57
N LEU A 507 -21.76 -6.30 -18.87
CA LEU A 507 -20.77 -5.59 -18.06
C LEU A 507 -20.18 -4.36 -18.77
N GLY A 508 -20.24 -3.20 -18.10
CA GLY A 508 -19.60 -1.95 -18.51
C GLY A 508 -20.57 -0.88 -19.05
N LYS A 509 -21.82 -1.25 -19.38
CA LYS A 509 -22.85 -0.25 -19.71
C LYS A 509 -23.33 0.49 -18.45
N PRO A 510 -23.88 1.71 -18.58
CA PRO A 510 -24.33 2.49 -17.43
C PRO A 510 -25.25 1.68 -16.51
N GLY A 511 -24.95 1.62 -15.22
CA GLY A 511 -25.75 0.91 -14.23
C GLY A 511 -25.47 -0.61 -14.12
N VAL A 512 -24.61 -1.20 -14.96
CA VAL A 512 -24.25 -2.62 -14.93
C VAL A 512 -22.74 -2.77 -14.79
N ASN A 513 -22.27 -2.87 -13.54
CA ASN A 513 -20.84 -2.94 -13.26
C ASN A 513 -20.54 -3.70 -11.95
N LEU A 514 -19.26 -3.83 -11.63
CA LEU A 514 -18.76 -4.38 -10.39
C LEU A 514 -18.44 -3.26 -9.40
N GLY A 515 -18.85 -3.40 -8.14
CA GLY A 515 -18.46 -2.47 -7.09
C GLY A 515 -19.33 -2.53 -5.84
N CYS A 516 -18.70 -2.33 -4.69
CA CYS A 516 -19.32 -2.30 -3.36
C CYS A 516 -19.35 -0.88 -2.74
N LEU A 517 -19.15 0.16 -3.58
CA LEU A 517 -18.95 1.55 -3.19
C LEU A 517 -17.78 1.78 -2.19
N GLN A 518 -16.85 0.85 -2.07
CA GLN A 518 -15.60 1.07 -1.34
C GLN A 518 -14.57 1.79 -2.22
N GLN A 519 -14.54 1.47 -3.51
CA GLN A 519 -13.64 2.02 -4.53
C GLN A 519 -14.41 2.79 -5.61
N GLY A 520 -13.70 3.50 -6.49
CA GLY A 520 -14.31 4.14 -7.68
C GLY A 520 -14.87 5.54 -7.48
N THR A 521 -14.44 6.24 -6.43
CA THR A 521 -14.73 7.67 -6.25
C THR A 521 -14.02 8.52 -7.30
N PRO A 522 -14.56 9.69 -7.66
CA PRO A 522 -13.98 10.60 -8.65
C PRO A 522 -12.76 11.36 -8.10
N LEU A 523 -11.72 10.63 -7.71
CA LEU A 523 -10.41 11.19 -7.35
C LEU A 523 -9.60 11.49 -8.63
N ASP A 524 -8.66 12.44 -8.55
CA ASP A 524 -7.78 12.76 -9.68
C ASP A 524 -6.76 11.64 -9.91
N THR A 525 -7.03 10.77 -10.87
CA THR A 525 -6.17 9.64 -11.24
C THR A 525 -4.91 10.06 -12.02
N ARG A 526 -4.78 11.35 -12.39
CA ARG A 526 -3.57 11.89 -13.01
C ARG A 526 -2.51 12.27 -11.99
N PHE A 527 -2.90 12.50 -10.73
CA PHE A 527 -1.95 12.73 -9.65
C PHE A 527 -1.26 11.42 -9.28
N TYR A 528 0.07 11.41 -9.33
CA TYR A 528 0.86 10.24 -8.99
C TYR A 528 1.45 10.35 -7.58
N PHE A 529 1.11 9.37 -6.75
CA PHE A 529 1.77 9.09 -5.49
C PHE A 529 1.93 7.57 -5.33
N PRO A 530 3.16 7.07 -5.08
CA PRO A 530 3.41 5.64 -5.12
C PRO A 530 2.70 4.88 -3.99
N GLY A 531 2.09 3.75 -4.33
CA GLY A 531 1.63 2.77 -3.35
C GLY A 531 2.79 1.98 -2.73
N TYR A 532 2.58 1.34 -1.57
CA TYR A 532 3.61 0.49 -0.95
C TYR A 532 4.04 -0.68 -1.86
N ALA A 533 3.13 -1.12 -2.74
CA ALA A 533 3.37 -2.24 -3.64
C ALA A 533 4.36 -1.91 -4.77
N GLU A 534 4.63 -0.63 -5.03
CA GLU A 534 5.63 -0.17 -6.00
C GLU A 534 7.07 -0.30 -5.49
N GLY A 535 7.29 -0.96 -4.35
CA GLY A 535 8.62 -1.39 -3.90
C GLY A 535 9.46 -0.33 -3.18
N GLY A 536 9.03 0.93 -3.15
CA GLY A 536 9.71 1.98 -2.38
C GLY A 536 11.20 2.10 -2.70
N MET A 537 12.08 1.78 -1.74
CA MET A 537 13.54 1.86 -1.91
C MET A 537 14.22 0.54 -2.29
N SER A 538 13.45 -0.53 -2.56
CA SER A 538 14.03 -1.81 -2.99
C SER A 538 14.70 -1.70 -4.37
N GLY A 539 14.07 -0.97 -5.29
CA GLY A 539 14.49 -0.93 -6.69
C GLY A 539 14.26 -2.25 -7.44
N ASP A 540 13.47 -3.16 -6.87
CA ASP A 540 13.20 -4.48 -7.42
C ASP A 540 12.04 -4.42 -8.42
N LEU A 541 12.29 -4.86 -9.66
CA LEU A 541 11.32 -4.80 -10.76
C LEU A 541 10.46 -6.07 -10.89
N ASP A 542 10.90 -7.17 -10.29
CA ASP A 542 10.32 -8.49 -10.49
C ASP A 542 9.41 -8.88 -9.33
N ALA A 543 9.82 -8.56 -8.10
CA ALA A 543 9.10 -8.90 -6.87
C ALA A 543 8.18 -7.77 -6.38
N THR A 544 7.96 -6.72 -7.17
CA THR A 544 7.11 -5.58 -6.83
C THR A 544 6.23 -5.14 -8.00
N GLY A 545 5.23 -4.29 -7.74
CA GLY A 545 4.37 -3.71 -8.76
C GLY A 545 5.02 -2.60 -9.60
N LEU A 546 6.31 -2.32 -9.40
CA LEU A 546 7.00 -1.19 -10.03
C LEU A 546 7.01 -1.27 -11.56
N SER A 547 7.32 -2.44 -12.13
CA SER A 547 7.41 -2.66 -13.58
C SER A 547 6.08 -2.39 -14.29
N LEU A 548 4.98 -2.94 -13.75
CA LEU A 548 3.63 -2.73 -14.27
C LEU A 548 3.22 -1.25 -14.22
N HIS A 549 3.48 -0.58 -13.11
CA HIS A 549 3.14 0.84 -12.96
C HIS A 549 3.97 1.76 -13.85
N MET A 550 5.27 1.46 -14.03
CA MET A 550 6.12 2.22 -14.93
C MET A 550 5.71 2.05 -16.39
N TYR A 551 5.35 0.82 -16.82
CA TYR A 551 4.87 0.56 -18.17
C TYR A 551 3.63 1.38 -18.52
N GLN A 552 2.63 1.43 -17.62
CA GLN A 552 1.41 2.23 -17.81
C GLN A 552 1.65 3.74 -17.85
N ARG A 553 2.84 4.21 -17.51
CA ARG A 553 3.21 5.64 -17.45
C ARG A 553 4.25 6.04 -18.50
N MET A 554 4.77 5.10 -19.28
CA MET A 554 5.59 5.45 -20.44
C MET A 554 4.68 6.14 -21.46
N PRO A 555 5.05 7.34 -21.94
CA PRO A 555 4.24 8.10 -22.91
C PRO A 555 4.06 7.38 -24.25
#